data_AF-A0A8C2YRU0-F1
#
_entry.id   AF-A0A8C2YRU0-F1
#
_cell.length_a   1.000
_cell.length_b   1.000
_cell.length_c   1.000
_cell.angle_alpha   90.00
_cell.angle_beta   90.00
_cell.angle_gamma   90.00
#
_symmetry.space_group_name_H-M   'P 1'
#
loop_
_entity.id
_entity.type
_entity.pdbx_description
1 polymer ?
#
loop_
_entity_poly.entity_id
_entity_poly.type
_entity_poly.pdbx_seq_one_letter_code
_entity_poly.pdbx_strand_id
1 'polypeptide(L)'
;VTAKTAFLFILPQYNVSVPTAEGYLTNPRSLWEDYPHVYLSFQVKFFYLCQLAYWLHALPELYFQKVRKEEIPRQLQYICLYLAHIAGAYLLNLSRLGLVLLLLQYSTEFLFYTARLFYFADENNEKLFNAWAAVFGVTRLCTLTLAVLAIGFGLARVENQAFDPEKGNFNTLLCRLLVLLLLCAAQAWLMWRFIHSQLRHWREYWNEQNAKRRVPAVPRLPARLTKRESGYHENGVVKAENGTSPRTKKLKSP
;
A
#
# COMPACT_ATOMS: atom_id res chain seq x y z
N VAL A 1 20.18 9.49 13.79
CA VAL A 1 19.34 8.46 13.13
C VAL A 1 18.20 8.15 14.09
N THR A 2 17.01 8.70 13.82
CA THR A 2 15.88 8.72 14.75
C THR A 2 15.36 7.30 15.01
N ALA A 3 14.86 7.00 16.22
CA ALA A 3 14.28 5.70 16.55
C ALA A 3 13.28 5.19 15.49
N LYS A 4 12.55 6.11 14.85
CA LYS A 4 11.66 5.83 13.71
C LYS A 4 12.33 5.10 12.55
N THR A 5 13.53 5.49 12.13
CA THR A 5 14.22 4.82 11.02
C THR A 5 14.70 3.43 11.42
N ALA A 6 15.19 3.23 12.64
CA ALA A 6 15.55 1.90 13.13
C ALA A 6 14.33 0.96 13.17
N PHE A 7 13.19 1.41 13.71
CA PHE A 7 11.96 0.61 13.75
C PHE A 7 11.38 0.33 12.36
N LEU A 8 11.48 1.28 11.41
CA LEU A 8 10.96 1.11 10.05
C LEU A 8 11.71 0.01 9.26
N PHE A 9 13.01 -0.18 9.51
CA PHE A 9 13.81 -1.21 8.83
C PHE A 9 13.82 -2.56 9.56
N ILE A 10 13.72 -2.56 10.90
CA ILE A 10 13.81 -3.78 11.73
C ILE A 10 12.45 -4.51 11.83
N LEU A 11 11.35 -3.77 11.98
CA LEU A 11 10.03 -4.38 12.18
C LEU A 11 9.54 -5.21 10.98
N PRO A 12 9.70 -4.79 9.71
CA PRO A 12 9.30 -5.62 8.57
C PRO A 12 10.05 -6.95 8.48
N GLN A 13 11.34 -6.96 8.86
CA GLN A 13 12.14 -8.20 8.90
C GLN A 13 11.66 -9.14 9.99
N TYR A 14 11.30 -8.61 11.16
CA TYR A 14 10.69 -9.38 12.24
C TYR A 14 9.30 -9.90 11.88
N ASN A 15 8.47 -9.10 11.20
CA ASN A 15 7.15 -9.50 10.73
C ASN A 15 7.18 -10.73 9.81
N VAL A 16 8.24 -10.91 9.02
CA VAL A 16 8.40 -12.07 8.12
C VAL A 16 9.08 -13.25 8.80
N SER A 17 10.14 -12.99 9.57
CA SER A 17 10.98 -14.06 10.15
C SER A 17 10.25 -14.87 11.22
N VAL A 18 9.44 -14.24 12.08
CA VAL A 18 8.70 -14.94 13.15
C VAL A 18 7.68 -15.95 12.60
N PRO A 19 6.73 -15.58 11.72
CA PRO A 19 5.78 -16.56 11.16
C PRO A 19 6.44 -17.65 10.32
N THR A 20 7.56 -17.34 9.68
CA THR A 20 8.31 -18.31 8.86
C THR A 20 9.04 -19.31 9.75
N ALA A 21 9.70 -18.86 10.81
CA ALA A 21 10.41 -19.71 11.77
C ALA A 21 9.46 -20.68 12.49
N GLU A 22 8.24 -20.23 12.76
CA GLU A 22 7.21 -21.03 13.42
C GLU A 22 6.42 -21.94 12.45
N GLY A 23 6.65 -21.85 11.14
CA GLY A 23 6.00 -22.69 10.13
C GLY A 23 4.51 -22.39 9.90
N TYR A 24 4.00 -21.24 10.36
CA TYR A 24 2.57 -20.89 10.23
C TYR A 24 2.14 -20.66 8.77
N LEU A 25 3.08 -20.34 7.89
CA LEU A 25 2.82 -20.10 6.46
C LEU A 25 2.68 -21.39 5.64
N THR A 26 3.30 -22.49 6.06
CA THR A 26 3.28 -23.75 5.33
C THR A 26 2.06 -24.59 5.69
N ASN A 27 1.59 -24.50 6.94
CA ASN A 27 0.47 -25.28 7.44
C ASN A 27 -0.69 -24.37 7.89
N PRO A 28 -1.59 -23.95 7.00
CA PRO A 28 -2.69 -23.03 7.35
C PRO A 28 -3.64 -23.60 8.41
N ARG A 29 -3.75 -24.93 8.51
CA ARG A 29 -4.55 -25.59 9.55
C ARG A 29 -4.05 -25.32 10.97
N SER A 30 -2.73 -25.16 11.14
CA SER A 30 -2.09 -24.89 12.44
C SER A 30 -2.53 -23.57 13.09
N LEU A 31 -3.15 -22.68 12.32
CA LEU A 31 -3.62 -21.37 12.77
C LEU A 31 -4.77 -21.48 13.79
N TRP A 32 -5.61 -22.50 13.65
CA TRP A 32 -6.78 -22.73 14.51
C TRP A 32 -6.75 -24.07 15.25
N GLU A 33 -5.85 -24.98 14.87
CA GLU A 33 -5.63 -26.26 15.57
C GLU A 33 -5.01 -26.01 16.96
N ASP A 34 -5.44 -26.78 17.96
CA ASP A 34 -5.03 -26.63 19.37
C ASP A 34 -5.41 -25.31 20.05
N TYR A 35 -6.44 -24.60 19.55
CA TYR A 35 -7.00 -23.45 20.24
C TYR A 35 -7.60 -23.86 21.60
N PRO A 36 -7.35 -23.12 22.70
CA PRO A 36 -6.69 -21.81 22.81
C PRO A 36 -5.16 -21.86 22.90
N HIS A 37 -4.49 -20.90 22.23
CA HIS A 37 -3.03 -20.79 22.18
C HIS A 37 -2.42 -20.12 23.43
N VAL A 38 -2.62 -20.71 24.61
CA VAL A 38 -2.18 -20.14 25.90
C VAL A 38 -0.64 -20.09 26.00
N TYR A 39 0.04 -21.13 25.49
CA TYR A 39 1.49 -21.21 25.49
C TYR A 39 2.04 -20.71 24.15
N LEU A 40 2.66 -19.54 24.17
CA LEU A 40 3.32 -18.91 23.03
C LEU A 40 4.83 -18.95 23.22
N SER A 41 5.59 -19.12 22.13
CA SER A 41 7.05 -19.01 22.15
C SER A 41 7.47 -17.61 22.61
N PHE A 42 8.66 -17.52 23.20
CA PHE A 42 9.22 -16.23 23.63
C PHE A 42 9.26 -15.22 22.47
N GLN A 43 9.63 -15.69 21.28
CA GLN A 43 9.72 -14.85 20.08
C GLN A 43 8.36 -14.26 19.68
N VAL A 44 7.29 -15.07 19.68
CA VAL A 44 5.94 -14.60 19.37
C VAL A 44 5.43 -13.63 20.44
N LYS A 45 5.65 -13.92 21.72
CA LYS A 45 5.26 -13.00 22.81
C LYS A 45 5.98 -11.66 22.68
N PHE A 46 7.30 -11.70 22.51
CA PHE A 46 8.14 -10.51 22.36
C PHE A 46 7.71 -9.69 21.14
N PHE A 47 7.41 -10.34 20.02
CA PHE A 47 6.88 -9.69 18.82
C PHE A 47 5.58 -8.90 19.11
N TYR A 48 4.59 -9.51 19.75
CA TYR A 48 3.33 -8.83 20.10
C TYR A 48 3.55 -7.64 21.06
N LEU A 49 4.42 -7.82 22.07
CA LEU A 49 4.80 -6.77 23.01
C LEU A 49 5.45 -5.57 22.31
N CYS A 50 6.41 -5.82 21.43
CA CYS A 50 7.06 -4.78 20.63
C CYS A 50 6.07 -4.06 19.73
N GLN A 51 5.15 -4.79 19.08
CA GLN A 51 4.16 -4.19 18.19
C GLN A 51 3.16 -3.33 18.94
N LEU A 52 2.69 -3.78 20.10
CA LEU A 52 1.81 -3.00 20.95
C LEU A 52 2.52 -1.74 21.46
N ALA A 53 3.76 -1.87 21.94
CA ALA A 53 4.56 -0.74 22.39
C ALA A 53 4.79 0.30 21.28
N TYR A 54 5.06 -0.15 20.06
CA TYR A 54 5.22 0.73 18.89
C TYR A 54 3.96 1.54 18.59
N TRP A 55 2.79 0.88 18.50
CA TRP A 55 1.55 1.58 18.20
C TRP A 55 1.05 2.46 19.35
N LEU A 56 1.34 2.09 20.61
CA LEU A 56 1.08 2.95 21.76
C LEU A 56 1.98 4.18 21.76
N HIS A 57 3.26 4.03 21.44
CA HIS A 57 4.20 5.15 21.30
C HIS A 57 3.82 6.10 20.15
N ALA A 58 3.16 5.60 19.10
CA ALA A 58 2.68 6.42 18.00
C ALA A 58 1.61 7.45 18.42
N LEU A 59 0.88 7.23 19.52
CA LEU A 59 -0.13 8.16 20.03
C LEU A 59 0.45 9.47 20.60
N PRO A 60 1.37 9.46 21.59
CA PRO A 60 2.02 10.68 22.05
C PRO A 60 2.85 11.31 20.93
N GLU A 61 3.46 10.52 20.06
CA GLU A 61 4.17 11.03 18.89
C GLU A 61 3.26 11.85 17.98
N LEU A 62 2.04 11.37 17.70
CA LEU A 62 1.03 12.09 16.93
C LEU A 62 0.61 13.41 17.62
N TYR A 63 0.59 13.44 18.95
CA TYR A 63 0.27 14.64 19.73
C TYR A 63 1.40 15.67 19.70
N PHE A 64 2.67 15.22 19.82
CA PHE A 64 3.83 16.11 19.85
C PHE A 64 4.26 16.59 18.46
N GLN A 65 4.08 15.76 17.43
CA GLN A 65 4.20 16.23 16.06
C GLN A 65 3.03 17.16 15.78
N LYS A 66 3.30 18.44 15.51
CA LYS A 66 2.30 19.43 15.08
C LYS A 66 1.75 19.09 13.69
N VAL A 67 1.12 17.92 13.55
CA VAL A 67 0.44 17.45 12.35
C VAL A 67 -0.76 18.36 12.10
N ARG A 68 -1.09 18.60 10.83
CA ARG A 68 -2.30 19.33 10.44
C ARG A 68 -3.52 18.71 11.12
N LYS A 69 -4.35 19.54 11.78
CA LYS A 69 -5.53 19.08 12.54
C LYS A 69 -6.47 18.19 11.72
N GLU A 70 -6.52 18.40 10.41
CA GLU A 70 -7.30 17.62 9.45
C GLU A 70 -6.85 16.16 9.31
N GLU A 71 -5.56 15.87 9.54
CA GLU A 71 -5.01 14.53 9.36
C GLU A 71 -4.97 13.69 10.64
N ILE A 72 -5.07 14.35 11.80
CA ILE A 72 -5.09 13.72 13.12
C ILE A 72 -6.17 12.63 13.22
N PRO A 73 -7.47 12.88 12.90
CA PRO A 73 -8.50 11.85 13.07
C PRO A 73 -8.24 10.63 12.18
N ARG A 74 -7.69 10.83 10.99
CA ARG A 74 -7.36 9.74 10.05
C ARG A 74 -6.20 8.87 10.57
N GLN A 75 -5.15 9.50 11.09
CA GLN A 75 -4.00 8.76 11.66
C GLN A 75 -4.39 8.05 12.95
N LEU A 76 -5.18 8.70 13.80
CA LEU A 76 -5.69 8.11 15.04
C LEU A 76 -6.55 6.87 14.77
N GLN A 77 -7.51 6.96 13.83
CA GLN A 77 -8.34 5.81 13.43
C GLN A 77 -7.48 4.61 13.00
N TYR A 78 -6.44 4.88 12.22
CA TYR A 78 -5.53 3.86 11.74
C TYR A 78 -4.70 3.22 12.88
N ILE A 79 -4.15 4.02 13.80
CA ILE A 79 -3.47 3.52 15.00
C ILE A 79 -4.43 2.67 15.84
N CYS A 80 -5.67 3.12 16.04
CA CYS A 80 -6.69 2.40 16.80
C CYS A 80 -7.04 1.05 16.16
N LEU A 81 -7.14 0.96 14.83
CA LEU A 81 -7.40 -0.30 14.13
C LEU A 81 -6.26 -1.30 14.34
N TYR A 82 -5.02 -0.84 14.31
CA TYR A 82 -3.86 -1.68 14.60
C TYR A 82 -3.81 -2.16 16.04
N LEU A 83 -4.02 -1.26 17.00
CA LEU A 83 -4.09 -1.62 18.42
C LEU A 83 -5.20 -2.62 18.67
N ALA A 84 -6.39 -2.39 18.12
CA ALA A 84 -7.53 -3.30 18.24
C ALA A 84 -7.23 -4.68 17.64
N HIS A 85 -6.58 -4.75 16.48
CA HIS A 85 -6.21 -6.01 15.85
C HIS A 85 -5.17 -6.78 16.67
N ILE A 86 -4.08 -6.11 17.08
CA ILE A 86 -2.98 -6.71 17.84
C ILE A 86 -3.46 -7.16 19.22
N ALA A 87 -4.16 -6.28 19.94
CA ALA A 87 -4.70 -6.58 21.25
C ALA A 87 -5.79 -7.66 21.17
N GLY A 88 -6.69 -7.59 20.18
CA GLY A 88 -7.72 -8.60 19.97
C GLY A 88 -7.14 -9.99 19.71
N ALA A 89 -6.13 -10.10 18.83
CA ALA A 89 -5.46 -11.36 18.55
C ALA A 89 -4.72 -11.93 19.78
N TYR A 90 -4.14 -11.06 20.60
CA TYR A 90 -3.42 -11.47 21.82
C TYR A 90 -4.38 -11.87 22.95
N LEU A 91 -5.38 -11.04 23.26
CA LEU A 91 -6.33 -11.26 24.36
C LEU A 91 -7.25 -12.45 24.12
N LEU A 92 -7.64 -12.71 22.86
CA LEU A 92 -8.49 -13.85 22.51
C LEU A 92 -7.71 -15.16 22.29
N ASN A 93 -6.41 -15.19 22.56
CA ASN A 93 -5.51 -16.32 22.32
C ASN A 93 -5.55 -16.82 20.86
N LEU A 94 -5.81 -15.93 19.90
CA LEU A 94 -5.82 -16.19 18.45
C LEU A 94 -4.50 -15.76 17.82
N SER A 95 -3.39 -15.86 18.57
CA SER A 95 -2.14 -15.18 18.23
C SER A 95 -1.49 -15.71 16.95
N ARG A 96 -1.61 -17.01 16.64
CA ARG A 96 -1.11 -17.60 15.39
C ARG A 96 -1.80 -16.99 14.16
N LEU A 97 -3.14 -16.97 14.18
CA LEU A 97 -3.95 -16.37 13.14
C LEU A 97 -3.67 -14.86 13.02
N GLY A 98 -3.73 -14.12 14.12
CA GLY A 98 -3.51 -12.67 14.12
C GLY A 98 -2.13 -12.28 13.59
N LEU A 99 -1.11 -13.09 13.86
CA LEU A 99 0.24 -12.84 13.38
C LEU A 99 0.33 -12.99 11.85
N VAL A 100 -0.30 -14.03 11.28
CA VAL A 100 -0.39 -14.18 9.82
C VAL A 100 -1.22 -13.06 9.19
N LEU A 101 -2.33 -12.67 9.80
CA LEU A 101 -3.14 -11.54 9.30
C LEU A 101 -2.36 -10.21 9.35
N LEU A 102 -1.58 -9.98 10.41
CA LEU A 102 -0.68 -8.83 10.52
C LEU A 102 0.39 -8.85 9.43
N LEU A 103 0.99 -10.01 9.14
CA LEU A 103 1.96 -10.16 8.06
C LEU A 103 1.34 -9.79 6.70
N LEU A 104 0.16 -10.34 6.38
CA LEU A 104 -0.54 -10.02 5.14
C LEU A 104 -0.83 -8.51 5.06
N GLN A 105 -1.30 -7.92 6.15
CA GLN A 105 -1.59 -6.49 6.23
C GLN A 105 -0.32 -5.64 6.00
N TYR A 106 0.76 -5.90 6.73
CA TYR A 106 2.02 -5.17 6.58
C TYR A 106 2.65 -5.33 5.20
N SER A 107 2.50 -6.51 4.59
CA SER A 107 2.98 -6.76 3.23
C SER A 107 2.27 -5.84 2.22
N THR A 108 0.96 -5.65 2.34
CA THR A 108 0.22 -4.71 1.45
C THR A 108 0.67 -3.27 1.61
N GLU A 109 1.01 -2.87 2.83
CA GLU A 109 1.43 -1.50 3.11
C GLU A 109 2.84 -1.24 2.61
N PHE A 110 3.76 -2.19 2.82
CA PHE A 110 5.09 -2.14 2.26
C PHE A 110 5.04 -2.00 0.73
N LEU A 111 4.21 -2.81 0.07
CA LEU A 111 4.02 -2.73 -1.38
C LEU A 111 3.40 -1.39 -1.82
N PHE A 112 2.48 -0.82 -1.04
CA PHE A 112 1.93 0.51 -1.31
C PHE A 112 2.99 1.62 -1.24
N TYR A 113 3.81 1.62 -0.18
CA TYR A 113 4.89 2.60 -0.05
C TYR A 113 5.93 2.43 -1.16
N THR A 114 6.23 1.18 -1.52
CA THR A 114 7.13 0.85 -2.63
C THR A 114 6.57 1.36 -3.96
N ALA A 115 5.31 1.06 -4.28
CA ALA A 115 4.64 1.54 -5.48
C ALA A 115 4.62 3.08 -5.55
N ARG A 116 4.38 3.74 -4.41
CA ARG A 116 4.41 5.20 -4.30
C ARG A 116 5.82 5.79 -4.51
N LEU A 117 6.85 5.12 -4.00
CA LEU A 117 8.24 5.55 -4.21
C LEU A 117 8.63 5.46 -5.69
N PHE A 118 8.27 4.37 -6.36
CA PHE A 118 8.53 4.19 -7.79
C PHE A 118 7.72 5.10 -8.69
N TYR A 119 6.50 5.48 -8.29
CA TYR A 119 5.71 6.49 -8.99
C TYR A 119 6.42 7.85 -9.04
N PHE A 120 7.16 8.22 -8.00
CA PHE A 120 7.97 9.45 -8.00
C PHE A 120 9.29 9.33 -8.76
N ALA A 121 9.78 8.11 -8.99
CA ALA A 121 11.06 7.87 -9.64
C ALA A 121 10.95 7.88 -11.18
N ASP A 122 9.79 7.53 -11.75
CA ASP A 122 9.63 7.41 -13.20
C ASP A 122 8.16 7.61 -13.63
N GLU A 123 7.93 8.51 -14.59
CA GLU A 123 6.60 8.95 -15.06
C GLU A 123 5.83 7.86 -15.84
N ASN A 124 6.47 6.77 -16.27
CA ASN A 124 5.87 5.78 -17.19
C ASN A 124 5.39 4.46 -16.51
N ASN A 125 5.24 4.44 -15.19
CA ASN A 125 5.02 3.22 -14.41
C ASN A 125 3.54 2.85 -14.15
N GLU A 126 2.62 3.13 -15.07
CA GLU A 126 1.19 2.74 -14.94
C GLU A 126 1.02 1.23 -14.70
N LYS A 127 1.88 0.40 -15.29
CA LYS A 127 1.88 -1.07 -15.09
C LYS A 127 2.17 -1.46 -13.64
N LEU A 128 3.09 -0.76 -12.98
CA LEU A 128 3.45 -1.04 -11.59
C LEU A 128 2.31 -0.65 -10.65
N PHE A 129 1.63 0.46 -10.93
CA PHE A 129 0.47 0.89 -10.17
C PHE A 129 -0.70 -0.09 -10.31
N ASN A 130 -0.98 -0.57 -11.53
CA ASN A 130 -2.00 -1.60 -11.76
C ASN A 130 -1.62 -2.94 -11.12
N ALA A 131 -0.35 -3.34 -11.18
CA ALA A 131 0.13 -4.54 -10.48
C ALA A 131 -0.04 -4.43 -8.96
N TRP A 132 0.28 -3.26 -8.38
CA TRP A 132 0.04 -3.00 -6.96
C TRP A 132 -1.45 -3.08 -6.60
N ALA A 133 -2.33 -2.48 -7.40
CA ALA A 133 -3.78 -2.56 -7.20
C ALA A 133 -4.29 -4.01 -7.22
N ALA A 134 -3.77 -4.84 -8.13
CA ALA A 134 -4.09 -6.27 -8.18
C ALA A 134 -3.62 -7.01 -6.93
N VAL A 135 -2.36 -6.81 -6.50
CA VAL A 135 -1.81 -7.44 -5.29
C VAL A 135 -2.56 -6.99 -4.04
N PHE A 136 -2.97 -5.73 -3.97
CA PHE A 136 -3.82 -5.22 -2.90
C PHE A 136 -5.14 -6.00 -2.85
N GLY A 137 -5.83 -6.15 -3.98
CA GLY A 137 -7.08 -6.92 -4.05
C GLY A 137 -6.90 -8.38 -3.64
N VAL A 138 -5.88 -9.06 -4.16
CA VAL A 138 -5.57 -10.46 -3.82
C VAL A 138 -5.33 -10.61 -2.31
N THR A 139 -4.54 -9.73 -1.71
CA THR A 139 -4.22 -9.85 -0.28
C THR A 139 -5.44 -9.65 0.61
N ARG A 140 -6.39 -8.79 0.19
CA ARG A 140 -7.66 -8.58 0.89
C ARG A 140 -8.54 -9.82 0.83
N LEU A 141 -8.62 -10.46 -0.34
CA LEU A 141 -9.31 -11.73 -0.50
C LEU A 141 -8.69 -12.83 0.35
N CYS A 142 -7.35 -12.97 0.35
CA CYS A 142 -6.64 -13.92 1.20
C CYS A 142 -6.90 -13.68 2.69
N THR A 143 -6.87 -12.42 3.14
CA THR A 143 -7.13 -12.04 4.53
C THR A 143 -8.55 -12.42 4.97
N LEU A 144 -9.56 -12.07 4.17
CA LEU A 144 -10.96 -12.43 4.45
C LEU A 144 -11.16 -13.94 4.44
N THR A 145 -10.55 -14.63 3.47
CA THR A 145 -10.65 -16.08 3.33
C THR A 145 -10.05 -16.80 4.55
N LEU A 146 -8.82 -16.43 4.95
CA LEU A 146 -8.17 -17.01 6.12
C LEU A 146 -8.96 -16.76 7.40
N ALA A 147 -9.53 -15.56 7.57
CA ALA A 147 -10.33 -15.26 8.74
C ALA A 147 -11.63 -16.06 8.81
N VAL A 148 -12.37 -16.16 7.69
CA VAL A 148 -13.60 -16.95 7.62
C VAL A 148 -13.28 -18.44 7.80
N LEU A 149 -12.21 -18.94 7.20
CA LEU A 149 -11.78 -20.33 7.37
C LEU A 149 -11.38 -20.63 8.81
N ALA A 150 -10.55 -19.79 9.43
CA ALA A 150 -10.05 -20.04 10.79
C ALA A 150 -11.12 -19.82 11.86
N ILE A 151 -11.80 -18.67 11.86
CA ILE A 151 -12.75 -18.27 12.91
C ILE A 151 -14.14 -18.84 12.62
N GLY A 152 -14.57 -18.77 11.36
CA GLY A 152 -15.91 -19.18 10.94
C GLY A 152 -16.08 -20.70 10.86
N PHE A 153 -15.11 -21.40 10.25
CA PHE A 153 -15.21 -22.86 10.08
C PHE A 153 -14.29 -23.66 11.02
N GLY A 154 -13.05 -23.21 11.24
CA GLY A 154 -12.04 -23.88 12.04
C GLY A 154 -12.46 -23.97 13.51
N LEU A 155 -12.56 -22.81 14.17
CA LEU A 155 -13.02 -22.72 15.55
C LEU A 155 -14.44 -23.26 15.76
N ALA A 156 -15.30 -23.19 14.75
CA ALA A 156 -16.66 -23.73 14.83
C ALA A 156 -16.72 -25.26 14.89
N ARG A 157 -15.73 -25.94 14.32
CA ARG A 157 -15.65 -27.41 14.34
C ARG A 157 -14.98 -27.95 15.59
N VAL A 158 -14.37 -27.10 16.41
CA VAL A 158 -13.80 -27.49 17.70
C VAL A 158 -14.94 -27.68 18.70
N GLU A 159 -14.99 -28.84 19.36
CA GLU A 159 -16.06 -29.20 20.30
C GLU A 159 -16.11 -28.28 21.53
N ASN A 160 -15.00 -27.62 21.88
CA ASN A 160 -14.85 -26.73 23.03
C ASN A 160 -15.47 -25.32 22.80
N GLN A 161 -16.75 -25.24 22.46
CA GLN A 161 -17.49 -23.97 22.30
C GLN A 161 -17.95 -23.36 23.64
N ALA A 162 -17.12 -23.50 24.68
CA ALA A 162 -17.40 -22.98 26.01
C ALA A 162 -16.79 -21.58 26.20
N PHE A 163 -17.38 -20.80 27.10
CA PHE A 163 -16.79 -19.56 27.61
C PHE A 163 -16.03 -19.86 28.90
N ASP A 164 -14.74 -20.14 28.79
CA ASP A 164 -13.87 -20.45 29.93
C ASP A 164 -12.66 -19.50 29.95
N PRO A 165 -12.80 -18.29 30.52
CA PRO A 165 -11.71 -17.31 30.59
C PRO A 165 -10.50 -17.83 31.37
N GLU A 166 -10.71 -18.64 32.40
CA GLU A 166 -9.66 -19.27 33.22
C GLU A 166 -8.73 -20.16 32.39
N LYS A 167 -9.25 -20.79 31.33
CA LYS A 167 -8.49 -21.61 30.39
C LYS A 167 -8.07 -20.84 29.14
N GLY A 168 -8.42 -19.55 29.05
CA GLY A 168 -8.19 -18.71 27.88
C GLY A 168 -9.07 -19.04 26.67
N ASN A 169 -10.18 -19.76 26.87
CA ASN A 169 -11.09 -20.15 25.80
C ASN A 169 -12.21 -19.11 25.63
N PHE A 170 -12.19 -18.41 24.50
CA PHE A 170 -13.20 -17.42 24.12
C PHE A 170 -14.05 -17.88 22.92
N ASN A 171 -14.10 -19.19 22.64
CA ASN A 171 -14.78 -19.78 21.48
C ASN A 171 -16.32 -19.79 21.57
N THR A 172 -16.93 -18.66 21.91
CA THR A 172 -18.38 -18.49 21.83
C THR A 172 -18.80 -18.08 20.43
N LEU A 173 -20.02 -18.43 20.03
CA LEU A 173 -20.58 -18.00 18.74
C LEU A 173 -20.59 -16.46 18.61
N LEU A 174 -20.99 -15.76 19.68
CA LEU A 174 -21.01 -14.29 19.70
C LEU A 174 -19.62 -13.69 19.52
N CYS A 175 -18.61 -14.20 20.24
CA CYS A 175 -17.24 -13.71 20.09
C CYS A 175 -16.72 -13.95 18.66
N ARG A 176 -16.97 -15.12 18.08
CA ARG A 176 -16.58 -15.42 16.70
C ARG A 176 -17.22 -14.46 15.69
N LEU A 177 -18.53 -14.27 15.79
CA LEU A 177 -19.27 -13.37 14.90
C LEU A 177 -18.83 -11.91 15.07
N LEU A 178 -18.58 -11.46 16.31
CA LEU A 178 -18.08 -10.12 16.59
C LEU A 178 -16.69 -9.89 16.00
N VAL A 179 -15.75 -10.83 16.22
CA VAL A 179 -14.39 -10.72 15.67
C VAL A 179 -14.42 -10.72 14.15
N LEU A 180 -15.20 -11.61 13.53
CA LEU A 180 -15.39 -11.64 12.09
C LEU A 180 -16.00 -10.34 11.56
N LEU A 181 -17.04 -9.82 12.23
CA LEU A 181 -17.69 -8.57 11.84
C LEU A 181 -16.71 -7.39 11.91
N LEU A 182 -15.94 -7.28 13.00
CA LEU A 182 -14.95 -6.23 13.18
C LEU A 182 -13.84 -6.33 12.13
N LEU A 183 -13.37 -7.54 11.83
CA LEU A 183 -12.38 -7.75 10.78
C LEU A 183 -12.93 -7.37 9.41
N CYS A 184 -14.14 -7.82 9.06
CA CYS A 184 -14.81 -7.47 7.81
C CYS A 184 -15.03 -5.95 7.69
N ALA A 185 -15.46 -5.29 8.76
CA ALA A 185 -15.63 -3.85 8.80
C ALA A 185 -14.29 -3.11 8.61
N ALA A 186 -13.22 -3.56 9.26
CA ALA A 186 -11.88 -3.00 9.09
C ALA A 186 -11.37 -3.19 7.64
N GLN A 187 -11.59 -4.36 7.05
CA GLN A 187 -11.24 -4.64 5.65
C GLN A 187 -12.05 -3.76 4.69
N ALA A 188 -13.37 -3.65 4.90
CA ALA A 188 -14.24 -2.79 4.10
C ALA A 188 -13.82 -1.31 4.20
N TRP A 189 -13.42 -0.84 5.38
CA TRP A 189 -12.90 0.52 5.56
C TRP A 189 -11.59 0.76 4.79
N LEU A 190 -10.66 -0.21 4.81
CA LEU A 190 -9.43 -0.14 4.01
C LEU A 190 -9.72 -0.13 2.51
N MET A 191 -10.69 -0.96 2.07
CA MET A 191 -11.16 -0.99 0.68
C MET A 191 -11.81 0.33 0.28
N TRP A 192 -12.67 0.89 1.12
CA TRP A 192 -13.32 2.18 0.90
C TRP A 192 -12.28 3.29 0.70
N ARG A 193 -11.26 3.35 1.56
CA ARG A 193 -10.16 4.30 1.42
C ARG A 193 -9.39 4.13 0.11
N PHE A 194 -9.13 2.88 -0.28
CA PHE A 194 -8.48 2.58 -1.55
C PHE A 194 -9.33 3.03 -2.74
N ILE A 195 -10.61 2.65 -2.77
CA ILE A 195 -11.56 3.02 -3.83
C ILE A 195 -11.66 4.54 -3.93
N HIS A 196 -11.76 5.25 -2.81
CA HIS A 196 -11.81 6.70 -2.81
C HIS A 196 -10.52 7.32 -3.39
N SER A 197 -9.35 6.76 -3.06
CA SER A 197 -8.07 7.19 -3.64
C SER A 197 -8.02 6.93 -5.15
N GLN A 198 -8.39 5.73 -5.59
CA GLN A 198 -8.40 5.36 -7.01
C GLN A 198 -9.40 6.18 -7.80
N LEU A 199 -10.60 6.40 -7.26
CA LEU A 199 -11.64 7.19 -7.88
C LEU A 199 -11.20 8.64 -8.10
N ARG A 200 -10.41 9.21 -7.18
CA ARG A 200 -9.80 10.53 -7.38
C ARG A 200 -8.84 10.53 -8.57
N HIS A 201 -7.88 9.60 -8.60
CA HIS A 201 -6.90 9.51 -9.69
C HIS A 201 -7.58 9.25 -11.04
N TRP A 202 -8.57 8.37 -11.08
CA TRP A 202 -9.37 8.11 -12.27
C TRP A 202 -10.11 9.37 -12.71
N ARG A 203 -10.73 10.11 -11.78
CA ARG A 203 -11.43 11.35 -12.11
C ARG A 203 -10.49 12.40 -12.70
N GLU A 204 -9.29 12.54 -12.15
CA GLU A 204 -8.25 13.44 -12.67
C GLU A 204 -7.81 13.02 -14.08
N TYR A 205 -7.52 11.74 -14.31
CA TYR A 205 -7.20 11.20 -15.64
C TYR A 205 -8.32 11.43 -16.67
N TRP A 206 -9.57 11.14 -16.30
CA TRP A 206 -10.72 11.36 -17.18
C TRP A 206 -10.96 12.84 -17.48
N ASN A 207 -10.73 13.73 -16.50
CA ASN A 207 -10.82 15.16 -16.69
C ASN A 207 -9.73 15.67 -17.64
N GLU A 208 -8.49 15.19 -17.53
CA GLU A 208 -7.41 15.52 -18.46
C GLU A 208 -7.69 15.01 -19.88
N GLN A 209 -8.19 13.78 -20.02
CA GLN A 209 -8.60 13.23 -21.31
C GLN A 209 -9.76 14.02 -21.92
N ASN A 210 -10.76 14.39 -21.12
CA ASN A 210 -11.87 15.22 -21.56
C ASN A 210 -11.43 16.65 -21.92
N ALA A 211 -10.45 17.22 -21.21
CA ALA A 211 -9.85 18.51 -21.54
C ALA A 211 -9.09 18.43 -22.89
N LYS A 212 -8.29 17.39 -23.10
CA LYS A 212 -7.60 17.11 -24.37
C LYS A 212 -8.58 16.91 -25.54
N ARG A 213 -9.72 16.24 -25.30
CA ARG A 213 -10.80 16.07 -26.29
C ARG A 213 -11.59 17.35 -26.58
N ARG A 214 -11.64 18.29 -25.64
CA ARG A 214 -12.37 19.57 -25.77
C ARG A 214 -11.55 20.69 -26.41
N VAL A 215 -10.22 20.56 -26.52
CA VAL A 215 -9.41 21.47 -27.34
C VAL A 215 -9.60 21.08 -28.81
N PRO A 216 -10.22 21.91 -29.66
CA PRO A 216 -10.27 21.65 -31.09
C PRO A 216 -8.83 21.62 -31.61
N ALA A 217 -8.48 20.59 -32.38
CA ALA A 217 -7.27 20.63 -33.17
C ALA A 217 -7.37 21.88 -34.07
N VAL A 218 -6.55 22.90 -33.78
CA VAL A 218 -6.41 24.06 -34.66
C VAL A 218 -6.13 23.50 -36.06
N PRO A 219 -6.94 23.81 -37.09
CA PRO A 219 -6.69 23.31 -38.42
C PRO A 219 -5.29 23.76 -38.82
N ARG A 220 -4.37 22.80 -39.02
CA ARG A 220 -3.10 23.09 -39.69
C ARG A 220 -3.48 23.57 -41.08
N LEU A 221 -3.34 24.87 -41.33
CA LEU A 221 -3.43 25.46 -42.66
C LEU A 221 -2.55 24.63 -43.59
N PRO A 222 -3.07 24.07 -44.70
CA PRO A 222 -2.24 23.33 -45.63
C PRO A 222 -1.21 24.29 -46.21
N ALA A 223 0.07 23.96 -46.01
CA ALA A 223 1.18 24.67 -46.63
C ALA A 223 0.91 24.77 -48.14
N ARG A 224 0.90 26.00 -48.67
CA ARG A 224 0.80 26.26 -50.10
C ARG A 224 1.81 25.40 -50.86
N LEU A 225 1.30 24.45 -51.62
CA LEU A 225 2.01 23.76 -52.70
C LEU A 225 2.51 24.82 -53.69
N THR A 226 3.77 25.22 -53.55
CA THR A 226 4.44 26.07 -54.53
C THR A 226 4.97 25.14 -55.61
N LYS A 227 4.15 24.97 -56.66
CA LYS A 227 4.54 24.34 -57.92
C LYS A 227 5.58 25.22 -58.61
N ARG A 228 6.79 24.71 -58.85
CA ARG A 228 7.64 25.15 -59.98
C ARG A 228 8.49 23.97 -60.46
N GLU A 229 8.11 23.47 -61.62
CA GLU A 229 8.80 22.42 -62.39
C GLU A 229 10.09 22.92 -63.05
N SER A 230 10.87 21.91 -63.45
CA SER A 230 11.79 21.85 -64.59
C SER A 230 13.25 22.24 -64.32
N GLY A 231 14.10 21.21 -64.34
CA GLY A 231 15.55 21.36 -64.53
C GLY A 231 15.92 21.33 -66.01
N TYR A 232 17.04 21.94 -66.35
CA TYR A 232 18.08 21.49 -67.31
C TYR A 232 19.18 22.58 -67.43
N HIS A 233 20.46 22.14 -67.30
CA HIS A 233 21.76 22.70 -67.74
C HIS A 233 22.19 24.11 -67.27
N GLU A 234 23.30 24.32 -66.56
CA GLU A 234 24.75 24.03 -66.81
C GLU A 234 25.46 25.37 -67.00
N ASN A 235 26.36 25.72 -66.07
CA ASN A 235 27.67 26.32 -66.32
C ASN A 235 28.35 26.63 -64.98
N GLY A 236 29.52 26.03 -64.79
CA GLY A 236 30.29 26.09 -63.56
C GLY A 236 30.95 27.44 -63.32
N VAL A 237 31.38 27.65 -62.07
CA VAL A 237 32.74 28.04 -61.73
C VAL A 237 32.93 27.78 -60.24
N VAL A 238 34.07 27.17 -59.96
CA VAL A 238 34.61 26.70 -58.68
C VAL A 238 34.88 27.86 -57.74
N LYS A 239 34.47 27.76 -56.46
CA LYS A 239 35.37 28.09 -55.34
C LYS A 239 34.93 27.44 -54.04
N ALA A 240 35.73 26.47 -53.62
CA ALA A 240 35.71 25.88 -52.30
C ALA A 240 36.55 26.74 -51.32
N GLU A 241 36.16 26.65 -50.04
CA GLU A 241 36.95 26.86 -48.83
C GLU A 241 37.47 28.28 -48.50
N ASN A 242 36.97 28.87 -47.41
CA ASN A 242 37.52 28.59 -46.08
C ASN A 242 36.77 29.35 -44.99
N GLY A 243 36.56 28.67 -43.86
CA GLY A 243 35.90 29.22 -42.69
C GLY A 243 36.73 30.28 -41.99
N THR A 244 36.05 31.25 -41.37
CA THR A 244 36.39 31.80 -40.05
C THR A 244 35.29 32.78 -39.62
N SER A 245 34.76 32.56 -38.43
CA SER A 245 33.92 33.52 -37.70
C SER A 245 34.70 34.82 -37.47
N PRO A 246 34.01 35.97 -37.35
CA PRO A 246 34.07 36.59 -36.03
C PRO A 246 32.75 37.19 -35.52
N ARG A 247 32.66 37.15 -34.20
CA ARG A 247 31.65 37.68 -33.30
C ARG A 247 31.67 39.22 -33.24
N THR A 248 30.54 39.77 -32.78
CA THR A 248 30.28 41.09 -32.14
C THR A 248 29.96 42.29 -33.03
N LYS A 249 28.75 42.85 -32.85
CA LYS A 249 28.52 44.10 -32.07
C LYS A 249 27.01 44.30 -31.83
N LYS A 250 26.62 44.39 -30.55
CA LYS A 250 25.35 44.99 -30.13
C LYS A 250 25.46 46.50 -30.36
N LEU A 251 24.48 47.10 -31.03
CA LEU A 251 24.26 48.55 -31.02
C LEU A 251 23.06 48.84 -30.10
N LYS A 252 23.22 49.83 -29.22
CA LYS A 252 22.23 50.35 -28.27
C LYS A 252 21.62 51.64 -28.84
N SER A 253 20.49 52.07 -28.28
CA SER A 253 19.88 53.43 -28.20
C SER A 253 18.67 53.68 -29.12
N PRO A 254 17.72 54.57 -28.74
CA PRO A 254 17.70 55.50 -27.60
C PRO A 254 17.02 54.96 -26.32
#